data_AF-A0A3B8ZJN8-F1
#
_entry.id   AF-A0A3B8ZJN8-F1
#
_cell.length_a   1.000
_cell.length_b   1.000
_cell.length_c   1.000
_cell.angle_alpha   90.00
_cell.angle_beta   90.00
_cell.angle_gamma   90.00
#
_symmetry.space_group_name_H-M   'P 1'
#
loop_
_entity.id
_entity.type
_entity.pdbx_description
1 polymer ?
#
loop_
_entity_poly.entity_id
_entity_poly.type
_entity_poly.pdbx_seq_one_letter_code
_entity_poly.pdbx_strand_id
1 'polypeptide(L)'
;DLPWLAGQRVWYWGDMDAEGFELLARFRQRLPSTDSLMMDMAIWNQHLDLVCRKGSGAGKSLSTDCLELLTPDEQSVYIQCCQQGVWLEQERIPQATVVQCLRNVTGQEG
;
A
#
# COMPACT_ATOMS: atom_id res chain seq x y z
N ASP A 1 18.34 -9.83 -8.53
CA ASP A 1 17.93 -10.59 -7.33
C ASP A 1 18.59 -10.07 -6.07
N LEU A 2 17.92 -10.26 -4.94
CA LEU A 2 18.39 -9.94 -3.58
C LEU A 2 18.50 -11.26 -2.79
N PRO A 3 19.52 -12.10 -3.04
CA PRO A 3 19.59 -13.46 -2.52
C PRO A 3 19.63 -13.54 -0.99
N TRP A 4 20.08 -12.49 -0.31
CA TRP A 4 20.08 -12.40 1.15
C TRP A 4 18.68 -12.22 1.76
N LEU A 5 17.66 -11.87 0.96
CA LEU A 5 16.25 -11.83 1.34
C LEU A 5 15.48 -13.08 0.91
N ALA A 6 16.11 -14.01 0.18
CA ALA A 6 15.44 -15.22 -0.26
C ALA A 6 15.00 -16.06 0.95
N GLY A 7 13.71 -16.40 1.00
CA GLY A 7 13.10 -17.15 2.10
C GLY A 7 12.72 -16.32 3.33
N GLN A 8 13.02 -15.01 3.36
CA GLN A 8 12.61 -14.13 4.44
C GLN A 8 11.23 -13.53 4.15
N ARG A 9 10.44 -13.34 5.21
CA ARG A 9 9.21 -12.57 5.12
C ARG A 9 9.57 -11.08 5.00
N VAL A 10 9.16 -10.46 3.91
CA VAL A 10 9.42 -9.04 3.64
C VAL A 10 8.11 -8.29 3.72
N TRP A 11 8.10 -7.23 4.52
CA TRP A 11 6.99 -6.29 4.61
C TRP A 11 7.34 -5.00 3.88
N TYR A 12 6.44 -4.56 3.01
CA TYR A 12 6.52 -3.28 2.32
C TYR A 12 5.49 -2.31 2.90
N TRP A 13 5.90 -1.10 3.24
CA TRP A 13 5.00 -0.03 3.67
C TRP A 13 5.38 1.25 2.93
N GLY A 14 4.44 1.81 2.20
CA GLY A 14 4.60 3.06 1.46
C GLY A 14 3.30 3.84 1.42
N ASP A 15 3.31 4.95 0.69
CA ASP A 15 2.12 5.78 0.50
C ASP A 15 1.02 5.01 -0.24
N MET A 16 -0.23 5.23 0.16
CA MET A 16 -1.41 4.75 -0.55
C MET A 16 -1.75 5.75 -1.66
N ASP A 17 -0.90 5.79 -2.67
CA ASP A 17 -1.05 6.55 -3.92
C ASP A 17 -0.76 5.66 -5.14
N ALA A 18 -0.94 6.19 -6.35
CA ALA A 18 -0.75 5.40 -7.56
C ALA A 18 0.71 4.94 -7.74
N GLU A 19 1.67 5.81 -7.45
CA GLU A 19 3.10 5.54 -7.55
C GLU A 19 3.60 4.49 -6.54
N GLY A 20 3.05 4.49 -5.32
CA GLY A 20 3.37 3.60 -4.21
C GLY A 20 2.92 2.18 -4.50
N PHE A 21 1.70 2.00 -5.03
CA PHE A 21 1.26 0.69 -5.51
C PHE A 21 2.04 0.20 -6.72
N GLU A 22 2.41 1.08 -7.66
CA GLU A 22 3.29 0.70 -8.77
C GLU A 22 4.69 0.30 -8.29
N LEU A 23 5.20 0.96 -7.23
CA LEU A 23 6.46 0.57 -6.62
C LEU A 23 6.36 -0.78 -5.90
N LEU A 24 5.27 -1.03 -5.16
CA LEU A 24 4.97 -2.32 -4.55
C LEU A 24 4.93 -3.44 -5.61
N ALA A 25 4.23 -3.23 -6.72
CA ALA A 25 4.17 -4.19 -7.82
C ALA A 25 5.58 -4.48 -8.40
N ARG A 26 6.37 -3.44 -8.70
CA ARG A 26 7.76 -3.59 -9.15
C ARG A 26 8.66 -4.27 -8.11
N PHE A 27 8.35 -4.11 -6.83
CA PHE A 27 9.06 -4.76 -5.75
C PHE A 27 8.74 -6.26 -5.72
N ARG A 28 7.46 -6.63 -5.86
CA ARG A 28 7.00 -8.03 -5.97
C ARG A 28 7.52 -8.77 -7.19
N GLN A 29 7.80 -8.08 -8.30
CA GLN A 29 8.52 -8.69 -9.44
C GLN A 29 9.89 -9.25 -9.04
N ARG A 30 10.57 -8.63 -8.06
CA ARG A 30 11.89 -9.07 -7.57
C ARG A 30 11.80 -9.95 -6.33
N LEU A 31 10.78 -9.74 -5.49
CA LEU A 31 10.54 -10.46 -4.24
C LEU A 31 9.06 -10.85 -4.14
N PRO A 32 8.63 -11.94 -4.81
CA PRO A 32 7.21 -12.31 -4.93
C PRO A 32 6.50 -12.57 -3.59
N SER A 33 7.24 -12.96 -2.56
CA SER A 33 6.74 -13.23 -1.22
C SER A 33 6.59 -11.97 -0.33
N THR A 34 6.53 -10.78 -0.93
CA THR A 34 6.39 -9.52 -0.19
C THR A 34 4.94 -9.25 0.17
N ASP A 35 4.68 -9.12 1.47
CA ASP A 35 3.41 -8.63 2.00
C ASP A 35 3.44 -7.10 2.10
N SER A 36 2.33 -6.42 1.82
CA SER A 36 2.20 -5.00 2.16
C SER A 36 1.68 -4.85 3.59
N LEU A 37 2.01 -3.73 4.22
CA LEU A 37 1.54 -3.36 5.56
C LEU A 37 0.74 -2.08 5.45
N MET A 38 -0.49 -2.07 5.97
CA MET A 38 -1.36 -0.89 6.01
C MET A 38 -1.59 -0.22 4.64
N MET A 39 -1.66 -1.00 3.56
CA MET A 39 -1.93 -0.51 2.19
C MET A 39 -3.21 -1.13 1.61
N ASP A 40 -4.20 -1.35 2.47
CA ASP A 40 -5.47 -2.02 2.13
C ASP A 40 -6.68 -1.10 2.32
N MET A 41 -7.84 -1.59 1.86
CA MET A 41 -9.10 -0.86 1.96
C MET A 41 -9.56 -0.64 3.40
N ALA A 42 -9.18 -1.48 4.36
CA ALA A 42 -9.58 -1.30 5.75
C ALA A 42 -8.90 -0.06 6.35
N ILE A 43 -7.59 0.09 6.15
CA ILE A 43 -6.83 1.29 6.54
C ILE A 43 -7.32 2.51 5.77
N TRP A 44 -7.56 2.38 4.46
CA TRP A 44 -8.09 3.47 3.64
C TRP A 44 -9.42 3.99 4.20
N ASN A 45 -10.37 3.10 4.47
CA ASN A 45 -11.69 3.44 4.98
C ASN A 45 -11.64 4.03 6.39
N GLN A 46 -10.75 3.52 7.25
CA GLN A 46 -10.58 4.02 8.62
C GLN A 46 -10.06 5.46 8.67
N HIS A 47 -9.30 5.88 7.65
CA HIS A 47 -8.59 7.16 7.61
C HIS A 47 -8.99 8.03 6.41
N LEU A 48 -10.23 7.90 5.93
CA LEU A 48 -10.77 8.68 4.81
C LEU A 48 -10.70 10.20 5.03
N ASP A 49 -10.76 10.64 6.28
CA ASP A 49 -10.63 12.04 6.68
C ASP A 49 -9.21 12.60 6.51
N LEU A 50 -8.21 11.72 6.44
CA LEU A 50 -6.80 12.05 6.25
C LEU A 50 -6.37 11.98 4.78
N VAL A 51 -7.22 11.45 3.89
CA VAL A 51 -6.96 11.33 2.46
C VAL A 51 -6.85 12.71 1.81
N CYS A 52 -5.71 12.92 1.15
CA CYS A 52 -5.44 14.06 0.29
C CYS A 52 -6.17 13.93 -1.06
N ARG A 53 -6.49 15.07 -1.67
CA ARG A 53 -7.11 15.13 -2.99
C ARG A 53 -6.42 16.18 -3.84
N LYS A 54 -6.12 15.83 -5.10
CA LYS A 54 -5.68 16.82 -6.09
C LYS A 54 -6.90 17.67 -6.50
N GLY A 55 -6.76 18.99 -6.55
CA GLY A 55 -7.76 19.84 -7.20
C GLY A 55 -7.77 19.58 -8.72
N SER A 56 -8.97 19.49 -9.33
CA SER A 56 -9.34 19.38 -10.77
C SER A 56 -8.33 18.80 -11.78
N GLY A 57 -7.43 17.91 -11.35
CA GLY A 57 -6.42 17.29 -12.19
C GLY A 57 -6.94 15.97 -12.73
N ALA A 58 -6.59 15.65 -13.97
CA ALA A 58 -6.87 14.34 -14.55
C ALA A 58 -6.20 13.24 -13.72
N GLY A 59 -6.95 12.17 -13.44
CA GLY A 59 -6.44 10.95 -12.82
C GLY A 59 -5.33 10.30 -13.63
N LYS A 60 -4.61 9.36 -13.02
CA LYS A 60 -3.58 8.55 -13.66
C LYS A 60 -4.21 7.33 -14.33
N SER A 61 -3.70 6.92 -15.49
CA SER A 61 -4.12 5.68 -16.15
C SER A 61 -3.73 4.47 -15.31
N LEU A 62 -4.62 3.47 -15.26
CA LEU A 62 -4.34 2.19 -14.61
C LEU A 62 -3.25 1.43 -15.38
N SER A 63 -2.33 0.81 -14.65
CA SER A 63 -1.37 -0.16 -15.18
C SER A 63 -1.87 -1.59 -14.98
N THR A 64 -2.07 -2.33 -16.07
CA THR A 64 -2.46 -3.76 -16.02
C THR A 64 -1.40 -4.59 -15.29
N ASP A 65 -0.12 -4.41 -15.64
CA ASP A 65 1.00 -5.10 -14.98
C ASP A 65 1.04 -4.85 -13.47
N CYS A 66 0.67 -3.64 -13.04
CA CYS A 66 0.54 -3.32 -11.62
C CYS A 66 -0.60 -4.12 -11.00
N LEU A 67 -1.80 -4.06 -11.58
CA LEU A 67 -2.99 -4.76 -11.07
C LEU A 67 -2.75 -6.27 -10.89
N GLU A 68 -2.08 -6.93 -11.83
CA GLU A 68 -1.78 -8.37 -11.75
C GLU A 68 -0.90 -8.77 -10.55
N LEU A 69 -0.16 -7.81 -9.97
CA LEU A 69 0.76 -8.03 -8.85
C LEU A 69 0.24 -7.49 -7.51
N LEU A 70 -0.97 -6.94 -7.50
CA LEU A 70 -1.66 -6.45 -6.31
C LEU A 70 -2.72 -7.44 -5.83
N THR A 71 -2.93 -7.48 -4.52
CA THR A 71 -4.08 -8.20 -3.94
C THR A 71 -5.38 -7.46 -4.26
N PRO A 72 -6.56 -8.10 -4.18
CA PRO A 72 -7.84 -7.44 -4.46
C PRO A 72 -8.11 -6.17 -3.64
N ASP A 73 -7.67 -6.15 -2.38
CA ASP A 73 -7.83 -4.98 -1.51
C ASP A 73 -6.89 -3.84 -1.94
N GLU A 74 -5.64 -4.14 -2.27
CA GLU A 74 -4.68 -3.16 -2.79
C GLU A 74 -5.11 -2.61 -4.16
N GLN A 75 -5.63 -3.46 -5.06
CA GLN A 75 -6.19 -3.04 -6.35
C GLN A 75 -7.32 -2.02 -6.14
N SER A 76 -8.18 -2.25 -5.15
CA SER A 76 -9.30 -1.36 -4.86
C SER A 76 -8.81 0.04 -4.47
N VAL A 77 -7.78 0.14 -3.63
CA VAL A 77 -7.17 1.43 -3.26
C VAL A 77 -6.46 2.06 -4.46
N TYR A 78 -5.62 1.30 -5.17
CA TYR A 78 -4.90 1.77 -6.36
C TYR A 78 -5.84 2.37 -7.41
N ILE A 79 -6.96 1.70 -7.70
CA ILE A 79 -7.96 2.18 -8.65
C ILE A 79 -8.56 3.51 -8.19
N GLN A 80 -8.88 3.65 -6.90
CA GLN A 80 -9.37 4.93 -6.36
C GLN A 80 -8.34 6.04 -6.51
N CYS A 81 -7.07 5.77 -6.16
CA CYS A 81 -5.98 6.74 -6.29
C CYS A 81 -5.81 7.20 -7.74
N CYS A 82 -5.78 6.26 -8.69
CA CYS A 82 -5.66 6.55 -10.12
C CYS A 82 -6.84 7.35 -10.65
N GLN A 83 -8.08 6.91 -10.39
CA GLN A 83 -9.28 7.53 -10.96
C GLN A 83 -9.59 8.90 -10.37
N GLN A 84 -9.39 9.06 -9.06
CA GLN A 84 -9.82 10.26 -8.33
C GLN A 84 -8.66 11.21 -8.01
N GLY A 85 -7.40 10.82 -8.27
CA GLY A 85 -6.23 11.63 -7.92
C GLY A 85 -6.12 11.87 -6.42
N VAL A 86 -6.48 10.85 -5.64
CA VAL A 86 -6.47 10.87 -4.17
C VAL A 86 -5.31 10.04 -3.64
N TRP A 87 -4.84 10.36 -2.44
CA TRP A 87 -3.83 9.56 -1.76
C TRP A 87 -3.89 9.68 -0.26
N LEU A 88 -3.34 8.69 0.44
CA LEU A 88 -3.06 8.77 1.87
C LEU A 88 -1.56 8.59 2.08
N GLU A 89 -0.90 9.63 2.60
CA GLU A 89 0.51 9.56 3.00
C GLU A 89 0.66 8.63 4.20
N GLN A 90 1.68 7.78 4.14
CA GLN A 90 2.00 6.82 5.18
C GLN A 90 2.21 7.49 6.55
N GLU A 91 2.81 8.68 6.56
CA GLU A 91 3.09 9.48 7.76
C GLU A 91 1.83 10.06 8.42
N ARG A 92 0.70 10.11 7.69
CA ARG A 92 -0.58 10.60 8.23
C ARG A 92 -1.30 9.56 9.07
N ILE A 93 -1.00 8.28 8.89
CA ILE A 93 -1.62 7.22 9.68
C ILE A 93 -1.24 7.39 11.16
N PRO A 94 -2.21 7.48 12.08
CA PRO A 94 -1.92 7.68 13.50
C PRO A 94 -0.96 6.62 14.05
N GLN A 95 0.03 7.07 14.82
CA GLN A 95 1.04 6.19 15.40
C GLN A 95 0.43 5.01 16.19
N ALA A 96 -0.70 5.23 16.86
CA ALA A 96 -1.41 4.17 17.59
C ALA A 96 -1.87 3.03 16.65
N THR A 97 -2.41 3.35 15.47
CA THR A 97 -2.79 2.37 14.44
C THR A 97 -1.55 1.62 13.96
N VAL A 98 -0.47 2.33 13.64
CA VAL A 98 0.80 1.76 13.18
C VAL A 98 1.35 0.74 14.18
N VAL A 99 1.45 1.13 15.46
CA VAL A 99 1.94 0.26 16.54
C VAL A 99 1.04 -0.97 16.69
N GLN A 100 -0.28 -0.81 16.60
CA GLN A 100 -1.21 -1.95 16.69
C GLN A 100 -1.02 -2.93 15.52
N CYS A 101 -0.95 -2.43 14.27
CA CYS A 101 -0.70 -3.26 13.10
C CYS A 101 0.64 -4.00 13.22
N LEU A 102 1.70 -3.32 13.65
CA LEU A 102 3.01 -3.93 13.84
C LEU A 102 3.00 -5.05 14.90
N ARG A 103 2.30 -4.86 16.02
CA ARG A 103 2.14 -5.92 17.04
C ARG A 103 1.45 -7.15 16.48
N ASN A 104 0.37 -6.95 15.72
CA ASN A 104 -0.38 -8.05 15.10
C ASN A 104 0.49 -8.89 14.16
N VAL A 105 1.37 -8.26 13.37
CA VAL A 105 2.20 -8.98 12.37
C VAL A 105 3.50 -9.55 12.95
N THR A 106 3.99 -9.01 14.06
CA THR A 106 5.20 -9.49 14.75
C THR A 106 4.90 -10.51 15.86
N GLY A 107 3.62 -10.74 16.18
CA GLY A 107 3.21 -11.70 17.20
C GLY A 107 3.56 -11.26 18.63
N GLN A 108 3.81 -9.96 18.85
CA GLN A 108 3.97 -9.40 20.19
C GLN A 108 2.60 -9.03 20.74
N GLU A 109 1.92 -10.02 21.33
CA GLU A 109 0.78 -9.78 22.21
C GLU A 109 1.28 -9.12 23.51
N GLY A 110 0.50 -8.17 24.03
CA GLY A 110 0.83 -7.41 25.25
C GLY A 110 0.70 -8.23 26.53
#